data_AF-A0A6J4QPI0-F1
#
_entry.id   AF-A0A6J4QPI0-F1
#
_cell.length_a   1.000
_cell.length_b   1.000
_cell.length_c   1.000
_cell.angle_alpha   90.00
_cell.angle_beta   90.00
_cell.angle_gamma   90.00
#
_symmetry.space_group_name_H-M   'P 1'
#
loop_
_entity.id
_entity.type
_entity.pdbx_description
1 polymer ?
#
loop_
_entity_poly.entity_id
_entity_poly.type
_entity_poly.pdbx_seq_one_letter_code
_entity_poly.pdbx_strand_id
1 'polypeptide(L)'
;MRPVPSRNDRGRRARWQKEGDDRFMERFLASGLALAFALLAVAAFARTPAAQTGPEVLEACEPGRQEIDARDLPRSVDPARCPVEGRVVEDGPVGSVVPPPGKGVYAEVLTTGGAEELGVRRLENGTIELEHVGGESGGARDAGAGSFALATKSLGECGDPAFDGSGWRVEDTHVYRINWRTTPRDVSRRAAISAIRQAGGNVADTVNGCGLGDRVPAGVAYKGYTARQAGVGGGACATDDGLSVVSFGSLSNPGNLAATCVHTRTGASGYDVVTSSDAKINKTDYHWTTEPNDRRCSRRWDIEGVMTHERGHTFGLGHVAEADHPSLTMGPTINGACQASERSLGRGDVLGLDKKYP
;
A
#
# COMPACT_ATOMS: atom_id res chain seq x y z
N MET A 1 18.65 57.44 -26.84
CA MET A 1 17.64 58.22 -27.58
C MET A 1 16.37 57.39 -27.68
N ARG A 2 15.27 57.82 -27.04
CA ARG A 2 13.97 57.12 -27.05
C ARG A 2 13.08 57.73 -28.16
N PRO A 3 12.43 56.93 -29.02
CA PRO A 3 11.56 57.47 -30.05
C PRO A 3 10.18 57.83 -29.47
N VAL A 4 9.67 58.98 -29.91
CA VAL A 4 8.35 59.54 -29.60
C VAL A 4 7.28 58.78 -30.41
N PRO A 5 6.15 58.33 -29.82
CA PRO A 5 5.06 57.70 -30.56
C PRO A 5 4.27 58.70 -31.39
N SER A 6 3.94 58.33 -32.64
CA SER A 6 3.21 59.16 -33.60
C SER A 6 1.69 59.21 -33.33
N ARG A 7 1.08 60.28 -33.84
CA ARG A 7 -0.22 60.84 -33.45
C ARG A 7 -1.46 60.12 -34.00
N ASN A 8 -1.35 58.88 -34.49
CA ASN A 8 -2.39 58.24 -35.32
C ASN A 8 -3.21 57.12 -34.68
N ASP A 9 -3.08 56.88 -33.37
CA ASP A 9 -3.72 55.72 -32.71
C ASP A 9 -4.97 56.04 -31.86
N ARG A 10 -5.47 57.28 -31.93
CA ARG A 10 -6.64 57.74 -31.15
C ARG A 10 -8.00 57.51 -31.82
N GLY A 11 -8.04 57.04 -33.07
CA GLY A 11 -9.29 56.89 -33.83
C GLY A 11 -9.93 55.49 -33.81
N ARG A 12 -9.20 54.42 -33.47
CA ARG A 12 -9.72 53.03 -33.58
C ARG A 12 -10.36 52.46 -32.32
N ARG A 13 -10.14 53.05 -31.14
CA ARG A 13 -10.70 52.54 -29.87
C ARG A 13 -12.18 52.88 -29.64
N ALA A 14 -12.73 53.88 -30.34
CA ALA A 14 -14.11 54.34 -30.09
C ALA A 14 -15.19 53.55 -30.86
N ARG A 15 -14.82 52.67 -31.81
CA ARG A 15 -15.80 51.92 -32.64
C ARG A 15 -16.10 50.50 -32.13
N TRP A 16 -15.25 49.92 -31.29
CA TRP A 16 -15.46 48.57 -30.72
C TRP A 16 -16.31 48.54 -29.44
N GLN A 17 -16.53 49.70 -28.81
CA GLN A 17 -17.26 49.79 -27.54
C GLN A 17 -18.78 49.88 -27.71
N LYS A 18 -19.29 50.01 -28.94
CA LYS A 18 -20.72 50.25 -29.20
C LYS A 18 -21.50 49.03 -29.75
N GLU A 19 -20.81 47.94 -30.11
CA GLU A 19 -21.46 46.68 -30.55
C GLU A 19 -21.47 45.57 -29.48
N GLY A 20 -20.88 45.83 -28.30
CA GLY A 20 -20.82 44.86 -27.19
C GLY A 20 -21.99 44.93 -26.20
N ASP A 21 -22.70 46.05 -26.12
CA ASP A 21 -23.73 46.27 -25.09
C ASP A 21 -25.10 45.64 -25.41
N ASP A 22 -25.44 45.47 -26.69
CA ASP A 22 -26.78 44.98 -27.06
C ASP A 22 -26.92 43.44 -26.99
N ARG A 23 -25.83 42.68 -26.84
CA ARG A 23 -25.90 41.21 -26.65
C ARG A 23 -25.84 40.77 -25.19
N PHE A 24 -25.66 41.69 -24.24
CA PHE A 24 -25.49 41.34 -22.84
C PHE A 24 -26.83 41.23 -22.07
N MET A 25 -27.93 41.82 -22.57
CA MET A 25 -29.22 41.80 -21.85
C MET A 25 -30.17 40.64 -22.21
N GLU A 26 -30.01 39.95 -23.34
CA GLU A 26 -30.92 38.83 -23.71
C GLU A 26 -30.56 37.47 -23.06
N ARG A 27 -29.41 37.37 -22.37
CA ARG A 27 -29.00 36.13 -21.67
C ARG A 27 -29.30 36.10 -20.17
N PHE A 28 -29.84 37.18 -19.60
CA PHE A 28 -30.08 37.27 -18.16
C PHE A 28 -31.47 36.82 -17.68
N LEU A 29 -32.39 36.46 -18.59
CA LEU A 29 -33.73 36.00 -18.21
C LEU A 29 -33.92 34.47 -18.26
N ALA A 30 -32.90 33.70 -18.67
CA ALA A 30 -32.94 32.24 -18.69
C ALA A 30 -32.21 31.55 -17.51
N SER A 31 -31.57 32.32 -16.61
CA SER A 31 -30.72 31.78 -15.53
C SER A 31 -31.30 31.89 -14.11
N GLY A 32 -32.56 32.31 -13.98
CA GLY A 32 -33.20 32.53 -12.67
C GLY A 32 -33.93 31.33 -12.05
N LEU A 33 -34.17 30.25 -12.81
CA LEU A 33 -35.00 29.11 -12.37
C LEU A 33 -34.21 27.80 -12.17
N ALA A 34 -32.93 27.74 -12.52
CA ALA A 34 -32.09 26.56 -12.31
C ALA A 34 -31.34 26.56 -10.96
N LEU A 35 -31.24 27.70 -10.27
CA LEU A 35 -30.48 27.80 -9.02
C LEU A 35 -31.26 27.35 -7.76
N ALA A 36 -32.59 27.25 -7.85
CA ALA A 36 -33.42 26.82 -6.71
C ALA A 36 -33.53 25.28 -6.58
N PHE A 37 -33.24 24.51 -7.63
CA PHE A 37 -33.20 23.04 -7.59
C PHE A 37 -31.80 22.46 -7.36
N ALA A 38 -30.74 23.24 -7.54
CA ALA A 38 -29.37 22.79 -7.27
C ALA A 38 -29.01 22.76 -5.77
N LEU A 39 -29.74 23.49 -4.92
CA LEU A 39 -29.49 23.52 -3.47
C LEU A 39 -30.26 22.45 -2.67
N LEU A 40 -31.20 21.72 -3.28
CA LEU A 40 -31.94 20.64 -2.63
C LEU A 40 -31.46 19.23 -3.00
N ALA A 41 -30.55 19.10 -3.99
CA ALA A 41 -30.01 17.81 -4.42
C ALA A 41 -28.60 17.49 -3.86
N VAL A 42 -27.97 18.41 -3.13
CA VAL A 42 -26.65 18.18 -2.50
C VAL A 42 -26.76 17.60 -1.07
N ALA A 43 -27.96 17.60 -0.48
CA ALA A 43 -28.17 17.05 0.87
C ALA A 43 -28.39 15.52 0.93
N ALA A 44 -28.46 14.82 -0.22
CA ALA A 44 -28.88 13.41 -0.26
C ALA A 44 -27.74 12.36 -0.29
N PHE A 45 -26.46 12.78 -0.26
CA PHE A 45 -25.32 11.84 -0.22
C PHE A 45 -24.26 12.16 0.84
N ALA A 46 -24.60 12.94 1.86
CA ALA A 46 -23.90 12.77 3.13
C ALA A 46 -24.35 11.41 3.68
N ARG A 47 -23.67 10.33 3.30
CA ARG A 47 -23.75 9.07 4.04
C ARG A 47 -23.46 9.44 5.49
N THR A 48 -24.47 9.44 6.34
CA THR A 48 -24.27 9.49 7.78
C THR A 48 -23.27 8.37 8.08
N PRO A 49 -22.10 8.67 8.70
CA PRO A 49 -21.18 7.62 9.10
C PRO A 49 -22.00 6.61 9.89
N ALA A 50 -21.90 5.33 9.52
CA ALA A 50 -22.56 4.25 10.25
C ALA A 50 -22.32 4.50 11.73
N ALA A 51 -23.41 4.72 12.47
CA ALA A 51 -23.30 5.26 13.82
C ALA A 51 -22.46 4.28 14.65
N GLN A 52 -21.40 4.81 15.28
CA GLN A 52 -20.53 4.12 16.27
C GLN A 52 -21.28 3.73 17.56
N THR A 53 -22.58 3.44 17.44
CA THR A 53 -23.51 3.13 18.52
C THR A 53 -23.89 1.65 18.52
N GLY A 54 -23.32 0.84 17.64
CA GLY A 54 -23.47 -0.61 17.68
C GLY A 54 -22.88 -1.19 18.97
N PRO A 55 -23.50 -2.21 19.58
CA PRO A 55 -23.01 -2.79 20.84
C PRO A 55 -21.58 -3.33 20.73
N GLU A 56 -21.23 -3.97 19.61
CA GLU A 56 -19.87 -4.47 19.33
C GLU A 56 -18.85 -3.34 19.29
N VAL A 57 -19.18 -2.21 18.65
CA VAL A 57 -18.33 -1.01 18.62
C VAL A 57 -18.15 -0.46 20.03
N LEU A 58 -19.23 -0.34 20.81
CA LEU A 58 -19.14 0.17 22.18
C LEU A 58 -18.25 -0.72 23.06
N GLU A 59 -18.34 -2.04 22.91
CA GLU A 59 -17.51 -3.02 23.61
C GLU A 59 -16.03 -2.92 23.18
N ALA A 60 -15.76 -2.84 21.86
CA ALA A 60 -14.42 -2.63 21.32
C ALA A 60 -13.79 -1.31 21.83
N CYS A 61 -14.61 -0.27 22.00
CA CYS A 61 -14.19 1.04 22.48
C CYS A 61 -14.05 1.16 24.01
N GLU A 62 -14.32 0.09 24.78
CA GLU A 62 -14.23 0.14 26.23
C GLU A 62 -12.81 0.49 26.73
N PRO A 63 -12.69 1.43 27.69
CA PRO A 63 -11.41 1.74 28.33
C PRO A 63 -10.85 0.50 29.05
N GLY A 64 -9.70 -0.01 28.62
CA GLY A 64 -8.97 -1.10 29.30
C GLY A 64 -8.63 -2.29 28.41
N ARG A 65 -9.30 -2.46 27.26
CA ARG A 65 -8.88 -3.43 26.25
C ARG A 65 -7.60 -2.96 25.56
N GLN A 66 -6.60 -3.84 25.39
CA GLN A 66 -5.34 -3.49 24.72
C GLN A 66 -5.37 -3.80 23.22
N GLU A 67 -6.12 -4.82 22.85
CA GLU A 67 -6.34 -5.29 21.47
C GLU A 67 -7.80 -5.05 21.07
N ILE A 68 -8.04 -4.82 19.78
CA ILE A 68 -9.36 -4.59 19.18
C ILE A 68 -9.43 -5.38 17.88
N ASP A 69 -10.47 -6.18 17.69
CA ASP A 69 -10.78 -6.75 16.38
C ASP A 69 -11.27 -5.63 15.44
N ALA A 70 -10.59 -5.45 14.31
CA ALA A 70 -10.89 -4.43 13.32
C ALA A 70 -12.30 -4.57 12.76
N ARG A 71 -12.87 -5.79 12.76
CA ARG A 71 -14.22 -6.09 12.27
C ARG A 71 -15.31 -5.57 13.21
N ASP A 72 -14.97 -5.37 14.49
CA ASP A 72 -15.86 -4.75 15.48
C ASP A 72 -15.86 -3.22 15.37
N LEU A 73 -15.03 -2.64 14.51
CA LEU A 73 -14.96 -1.19 14.29
C LEU A 73 -15.56 -0.79 12.93
N PRO A 74 -16.24 0.37 12.84
CA PRO A 74 -16.57 0.93 11.56
C PRO A 74 -15.30 1.38 10.83
N ARG A 75 -15.36 1.47 9.49
CA ARG A 75 -14.24 1.98 8.67
C ARG A 75 -13.75 3.38 9.06
N SER A 76 -14.58 4.17 9.72
CA SER A 76 -14.21 5.50 10.22
C SER A 76 -14.59 5.63 11.70
N VAL A 77 -13.58 5.83 12.53
CA VAL A 77 -13.66 5.86 14.00
C VAL A 77 -13.35 7.28 14.50
N ASP A 78 -14.25 7.82 15.32
CA ASP A 78 -14.10 9.11 15.98
C ASP A 78 -13.42 8.86 17.34
N PRO A 79 -12.18 9.33 17.54
CA PRO A 79 -11.45 9.09 18.79
C PRO A 79 -12.15 9.66 20.03
N ALA A 80 -13.03 10.66 19.87
CA ALA A 80 -13.80 11.21 20.99
C ALA A 80 -14.87 10.23 21.51
N ARG A 81 -15.33 9.31 20.67
CA ARG A 81 -16.32 8.28 21.01
C ARG A 81 -15.69 6.92 21.24
N CYS A 82 -14.52 6.69 20.66
CA CYS A 82 -13.78 5.44 20.75
C CYS A 82 -12.30 5.74 21.00
N PRO A 83 -11.86 5.85 22.27
CA PRO A 83 -10.49 6.17 22.60
C PRO A 83 -9.59 4.96 22.34
N VAL A 84 -9.05 4.88 21.12
CA VAL A 84 -8.23 3.73 20.66
C VAL A 84 -6.74 4.04 20.50
N GLU A 85 -6.31 5.22 20.92
CA GLU A 85 -4.92 5.64 20.82
C GLU A 85 -3.97 4.73 21.60
N GLY A 86 -2.88 4.31 20.94
CA GLY A 86 -1.87 3.42 21.51
C GLY A 86 -2.31 1.96 21.65
N ARG A 87 -3.53 1.60 21.27
CA ARG A 87 -4.03 0.22 21.25
C ARG A 87 -3.68 -0.46 19.93
N VAL A 88 -3.67 -1.79 19.96
CA VAL A 88 -3.50 -2.61 18.76
C VAL A 88 -4.87 -2.86 18.15
N VAL A 89 -5.01 -2.59 16.86
CA VAL A 89 -6.14 -3.02 16.03
C VAL A 89 -5.66 -4.22 15.22
N GLU A 90 -6.39 -5.33 15.28
CA GLU A 90 -6.02 -6.60 14.67
C GLU A 90 -7.11 -7.08 13.72
N ASP A 91 -6.70 -7.74 12.65
CA ASP A 91 -7.58 -8.46 11.73
C ASP A 91 -6.92 -9.81 11.44
N GLY A 92 -7.49 -10.89 11.99
CA GLY A 92 -6.87 -12.21 11.89
C GLY A 92 -5.42 -12.24 12.43
N PRO A 93 -4.41 -12.62 11.61
CA PRO A 93 -3.01 -12.66 12.03
C PRO A 93 -2.27 -11.33 11.87
N VAL A 94 -2.87 -10.33 11.23
CA VAL A 94 -2.26 -9.01 11.00
C VAL A 94 -2.78 -8.00 12.03
N GLY A 95 -1.94 -7.04 12.41
CA GLY A 95 -2.35 -6.01 13.35
C GLY A 95 -1.49 -4.76 13.27
N SER A 96 -1.92 -3.72 13.96
CA SER A 96 -1.14 -2.49 14.05
C SER A 96 -1.54 -1.64 15.25
N VAL A 97 -0.55 -1.01 15.88
CA VAL A 97 -0.79 0.08 16.83
C VAL A 97 -1.36 1.29 16.09
N VAL A 98 -2.45 1.86 16.62
CA VAL A 98 -3.05 3.08 16.05
C VAL A 98 -2.01 4.20 15.96
N PRO A 99 -1.74 4.76 14.77
CA PRO A 99 -0.68 5.73 14.58
C PRO A 99 -1.05 7.12 15.14
N PRO A 100 -0.06 8.03 15.32
CA PRO A 100 -0.31 9.43 15.65
C PRO A 100 -1.11 10.18 14.55
N PRO A 101 -1.70 11.36 14.83
CA PRO A 101 -2.40 12.13 13.81
C PRO A 101 -1.50 12.53 12.63
N GLY A 102 -2.04 12.49 11.42
CA GLY A 102 -1.31 12.75 10.17
C GLY A 102 -0.39 11.60 9.72
N LYS A 103 -0.56 10.41 10.31
CA LYS A 103 0.24 9.21 10.03
C LYS A 103 -0.63 8.03 9.67
N GLY A 104 -0.06 7.13 8.89
CA GLY A 104 -0.66 5.86 8.53
C GLY A 104 0.31 4.70 8.74
N VAL A 105 -0.25 3.51 8.74
CA VAL A 105 0.48 2.26 8.73
C VAL A 105 -0.32 1.25 7.93
N TYR A 106 0.35 0.63 6.97
CA TYR A 106 -0.13 -0.55 6.29
C TYR A 106 0.64 -1.74 6.84
N ALA A 107 -0.08 -2.74 7.29
CA ALA A 107 0.43 -3.99 7.81
C ALA A 107 0.04 -5.11 6.84
N GLU A 108 0.99 -5.96 6.51
CA GLU A 108 0.79 -7.16 5.72
C GLU A 108 1.40 -8.34 6.45
N VAL A 109 0.71 -9.49 6.37
CA VAL A 109 1.25 -10.78 6.78
C VAL A 109 1.11 -11.78 5.65
N LEU A 110 2.23 -12.06 4.99
CA LEU A 110 2.33 -13.07 3.97
C LEU A 110 2.32 -14.47 4.60
N THR A 111 1.43 -15.32 4.11
CA THR A 111 1.28 -16.72 4.56
C THR A 111 1.65 -17.70 3.45
N THR A 112 1.72 -19.00 3.78
CA THR A 112 1.91 -20.06 2.79
C THR A 112 0.72 -20.26 1.83
N GLY A 113 -0.43 -19.64 2.08
CA GLY A 113 -1.66 -19.86 1.32
C GLY A 113 -2.39 -18.58 0.89
N GLY A 114 -1.74 -17.42 1.00
CA GLY A 114 -2.33 -16.11 0.77
C GLY A 114 -1.70 -15.05 1.66
N ALA A 115 -2.35 -13.91 1.80
CA ALA A 115 -1.90 -12.82 2.63
C ALA A 115 -3.09 -12.13 3.30
N GLU A 116 -2.81 -11.47 4.42
CA GLU A 116 -3.78 -10.74 5.23
C GLU A 116 -3.26 -9.31 5.40
N GLU A 117 -4.14 -8.32 5.20
CA GLU A 117 -3.76 -6.90 5.09
C GLU A 117 -4.58 -6.04 6.05
N LEU A 118 -3.94 -5.05 6.66
CA LEU A 118 -4.64 -4.05 7.48
C LEU A 118 -4.03 -2.66 7.28
N GLY A 119 -4.86 -1.71 6.84
CA GLY A 119 -4.51 -0.28 6.81
C GLY A 119 -5.13 0.46 7.99
N VAL A 120 -4.31 1.17 8.75
CA VAL A 120 -4.77 2.09 9.81
C VAL A 120 -4.20 3.46 9.56
N ARG A 121 -5.05 4.45 9.30
CA ARG A 121 -4.66 5.84 9.07
C ARG A 121 -5.34 6.75 10.08
N ARG A 122 -4.58 7.64 10.72
CA ARG A 122 -5.14 8.67 11.60
C ARG A 122 -4.99 10.02 10.94
N LEU A 123 -6.10 10.62 10.55
CA LEU A 123 -6.16 11.95 9.94
C LEU A 123 -5.66 13.02 10.92
N GLU A 124 -5.30 14.19 10.40
CA GLU A 124 -4.88 15.34 11.23
C GLU A 124 -5.95 15.79 12.22
N ASN A 125 -7.24 15.62 11.86
CA ASN A 125 -8.36 15.91 12.76
C ASN A 125 -8.57 14.82 13.84
N GLY A 126 -7.73 13.79 13.87
CA GLY A 126 -7.78 12.68 14.83
C GLY A 126 -8.64 11.49 14.40
N THR A 127 -9.49 11.62 13.37
CA THR A 127 -10.32 10.52 12.83
C THR A 127 -9.43 9.37 12.40
N ILE A 128 -9.82 8.15 12.74
CA ILE A 128 -9.11 6.94 12.34
C ILE A 128 -9.88 6.28 11.20
N GLU A 129 -9.18 5.94 10.14
CA GLU A 129 -9.70 5.24 8.96
C GLU A 129 -9.06 3.86 8.88
N LEU A 130 -9.91 2.84 8.73
CA LEU A 130 -9.51 1.46 8.56
C LEU A 130 -9.73 1.03 7.10
N GLU A 131 -8.69 0.45 6.52
CA GLU A 131 -8.64 -0.06 5.15
C GLU A 131 -8.25 -1.55 5.18
N HIS A 132 -8.59 -2.28 4.13
CA HIS A 132 -8.32 -3.74 3.98
C HIS A 132 -8.97 -4.69 5.01
N VAL A 133 -9.83 -4.18 5.91
CA VAL A 133 -10.50 -5.01 6.93
C VAL A 133 -11.37 -6.14 6.34
N GLY A 134 -11.14 -7.36 6.79
CA GLY A 134 -11.70 -8.62 6.35
C GLY A 134 -11.34 -8.93 4.89
N GLY A 135 -10.27 -8.34 4.36
CA GLY A 135 -9.91 -8.34 2.96
C GLY A 135 -9.17 -9.57 2.48
N GLU A 136 -9.36 -10.75 3.10
CA GLU A 136 -8.44 -11.87 2.85
C GLU A 136 -8.36 -12.30 1.38
N SER A 137 -7.16 -12.16 0.84
CA SER A 137 -6.83 -12.48 -0.55
C SER A 137 -6.75 -14.01 -0.81
N GLY A 138 -6.92 -14.83 0.23
CA GLY A 138 -6.88 -16.30 0.18
C GLY A 138 -8.25 -17.01 0.18
N GLY A 139 -9.36 -16.27 0.31
CA GLY A 139 -10.70 -16.85 0.42
C GLY A 139 -11.61 -16.42 -0.72
N ALA A 140 -11.95 -17.36 -1.62
CA ALA A 140 -13.03 -17.20 -2.57
C ALA A 140 -14.28 -16.61 -1.88
N ARG A 141 -14.55 -15.33 -2.11
CA ARG A 141 -15.83 -14.72 -1.74
C ARG A 141 -16.84 -15.07 -2.81
N ASP A 142 -17.86 -15.81 -2.37
CA ASP A 142 -19.11 -16.15 -3.05
C ASP A 142 -19.47 -15.25 -4.25
N ALA A 143 -19.14 -15.72 -5.45
CA ALA A 143 -19.95 -15.43 -6.62
C ALA A 143 -21.20 -16.32 -6.53
N GLY A 144 -22.26 -15.76 -5.93
CA GLY A 144 -23.57 -16.39 -5.91
C GLY A 144 -24.01 -16.82 -7.31
N ALA A 145 -24.36 -18.10 -7.42
CA ALA A 145 -25.23 -18.74 -8.40
C ALA A 145 -24.99 -18.42 -9.90
N GLY A 146 -24.36 -19.38 -10.57
CA GLY A 146 -24.75 -19.73 -11.94
C GLY A 146 -24.09 -18.92 -13.05
N SER A 147 -22.79 -19.09 -13.24
CA SER A 147 -22.19 -18.92 -14.56
C SER A 147 -21.07 -19.94 -14.72
N PHE A 148 -21.14 -20.71 -15.80
CA PHE A 148 -20.08 -21.64 -16.19
C PHE A 148 -18.80 -20.83 -16.39
N ALA A 149 -17.91 -20.85 -15.39
CA ALA A 149 -16.59 -20.26 -15.50
C ALA A 149 -15.82 -21.06 -16.55
N LEU A 150 -15.78 -20.53 -17.77
CA LEU A 150 -14.72 -20.85 -18.72
C LEU A 150 -13.42 -20.57 -17.98
N ALA A 151 -12.58 -21.59 -17.80
CA ALA A 151 -11.23 -21.42 -17.27
C ALA A 151 -10.49 -20.41 -18.17
N THR A 152 -10.48 -19.15 -17.77
CA THR A 152 -9.62 -18.13 -18.35
C THR A 152 -8.21 -18.63 -18.13
N LYS A 153 -7.52 -18.89 -19.24
CA LYS A 153 -6.10 -19.26 -19.19
C LYS A 153 -5.38 -18.12 -18.46
N SER A 154 -4.83 -18.40 -17.28
CA SER A 154 -4.02 -17.42 -16.56
C SER A 154 -2.94 -16.90 -17.50
N LEU A 155 -2.80 -15.58 -17.54
CA LEU A 155 -1.76 -14.95 -18.32
C LEU A 155 -0.42 -15.25 -17.65
N GLY A 156 0.62 -15.52 -18.44
CA GLY A 156 1.97 -15.61 -17.89
C GLY A 156 2.46 -14.24 -17.41
N GLU A 157 3.52 -14.23 -16.60
CA GLU A 157 4.16 -13.05 -15.99
C GLU A 157 4.24 -11.82 -16.93
N CYS A 158 4.68 -12.01 -18.18
CA CYS A 158 4.82 -10.91 -19.15
C CYS A 158 3.57 -10.64 -20.01
N GLY A 159 2.59 -11.51 -19.97
CA GLY A 159 1.29 -11.33 -20.61
C GLY A 159 0.32 -10.55 -19.74
N ASP A 160 0.46 -10.65 -18.41
CA ASP A 160 -0.47 -10.11 -17.43
C ASP A 160 -0.21 -8.62 -17.14
N PRO A 161 -1.15 -7.71 -17.48
CA PRO A 161 -0.98 -6.28 -17.21
C PRO A 161 -1.64 -5.82 -15.91
N ALA A 162 -2.26 -6.72 -15.13
CA ALA A 162 -3.01 -6.32 -13.94
C ALA A 162 -2.09 -5.78 -12.85
N PHE A 163 -2.54 -4.74 -12.16
CA PHE A 163 -1.83 -4.22 -11.00
C PHE A 163 -2.81 -3.52 -10.09
N ASP A 164 -2.46 -3.49 -8.81
CA ASP A 164 -3.07 -2.60 -7.84
C ASP A 164 -2.00 -1.72 -7.19
N GLY A 165 -2.42 -0.58 -6.67
CA GLY A 165 -1.51 0.41 -6.10
C GLY A 165 -2.10 1.07 -4.87
N SER A 166 -1.28 1.14 -3.83
CA SER A 166 -1.64 1.75 -2.56
C SER A 166 -1.58 3.29 -2.60
N GLY A 167 -2.12 3.93 -1.58
CA GLY A 167 -2.14 5.40 -1.44
C GLY A 167 -0.79 6.06 -1.09
N TRP A 168 0.30 5.30 -1.00
CA TRP A 168 1.63 5.81 -0.64
C TRP A 168 2.71 5.49 -1.67
N ARG A 169 3.87 6.16 -1.51
CA ARG A 169 5.09 5.90 -2.27
C ARG A 169 6.35 6.33 -1.52
N VAL A 170 7.51 5.86 -2.00
CA VAL A 170 8.84 6.33 -1.58
C VAL A 170 9.19 7.58 -2.40
N GLU A 171 9.51 8.73 -1.77
CA GLU A 171 9.82 9.95 -2.54
C GLU A 171 11.25 9.98 -3.11
N ASP A 172 12.26 9.63 -2.30
CA ASP A 172 13.67 9.71 -2.72
C ASP A 172 14.36 8.33 -2.68
N THR A 173 14.74 7.87 -1.49
CA THR A 173 15.44 6.60 -1.31
C THR A 173 14.94 5.93 -0.05
N HIS A 174 14.44 4.72 -0.17
CA HIS A 174 14.11 3.91 0.99
C HIS A 174 15.40 3.39 1.64
N VAL A 175 15.68 3.86 2.85
CA VAL A 175 16.90 3.55 3.59
C VAL A 175 16.63 2.52 4.68
N TYR A 176 17.28 1.37 4.63
CA TYR A 176 17.04 0.29 5.60
C TYR A 176 18.33 -0.32 6.17
N ARG A 177 18.19 -1.03 7.30
CA ARG A 177 19.25 -1.83 7.93
C ARG A 177 18.81 -3.27 8.10
N ILE A 178 19.76 -4.18 8.28
CA ILE A 178 19.47 -5.60 8.51
C ILE A 178 20.03 -6.00 9.87
N ASN A 179 19.21 -6.66 10.68
CA ASN A 179 19.69 -7.36 11.87
C ASN A 179 20.20 -8.75 11.50
N TRP A 180 21.36 -8.82 10.86
CA TRP A 180 21.91 -10.09 10.39
C TRP A 180 22.31 -11.05 11.53
N ARG A 181 22.36 -10.59 12.78
CA ARG A 181 22.56 -11.51 13.92
C ARG A 181 21.39 -12.46 14.09
N THR A 182 20.23 -12.09 13.58
CA THR A 182 19.03 -12.91 13.63
C THR A 182 18.92 -13.92 12.49
N THR A 183 19.77 -13.85 11.45
CA THR A 183 19.75 -14.76 10.31
C THR A 183 19.68 -16.24 10.75
N PRO A 184 18.79 -17.07 10.15
CA PRO A 184 18.68 -18.46 10.50
C PRO A 184 19.92 -19.27 10.12
N ARG A 185 20.06 -20.47 10.70
CA ARG A 185 21.28 -21.30 10.59
C ARG A 185 21.43 -21.99 9.24
N ASP A 186 20.35 -22.13 8.49
CA ASP A 186 20.29 -22.77 7.18
C ASP A 186 20.83 -21.90 6.04
N VAL A 187 20.94 -20.59 6.23
CA VAL A 187 21.57 -19.67 5.27
C VAL A 187 22.72 -18.90 5.89
N SER A 188 23.77 -18.65 5.12
CA SER A 188 24.85 -17.79 5.59
C SER A 188 24.38 -16.33 5.70
N ARG A 189 24.88 -15.60 6.70
CA ARG A 189 24.60 -14.15 6.86
C ARG A 189 24.88 -13.35 5.60
N ARG A 190 26.00 -13.67 4.92
CA ARG A 190 26.39 -13.00 3.68
C ARG A 190 25.38 -13.24 2.57
N ALA A 191 24.92 -14.48 2.41
CA ALA A 191 23.92 -14.85 1.41
C ALA A 191 22.58 -14.18 1.71
N ALA A 192 22.09 -14.22 2.96
CA ALA A 192 20.85 -13.57 3.36
C ALA A 192 20.89 -12.04 3.14
N ILE A 193 21.99 -11.37 3.52
CA ILE A 193 22.18 -9.93 3.24
C ILE A 193 22.16 -9.67 1.73
N SER A 194 22.79 -10.53 0.92
CA SER A 194 22.78 -10.39 -0.53
C SER A 194 21.37 -10.51 -1.09
N ALA A 195 20.63 -11.55 -0.70
CA ALA A 195 19.26 -11.80 -1.13
C ALA A 195 18.32 -10.63 -0.79
N ILE A 196 18.36 -10.13 0.46
CA ILE A 196 17.54 -8.97 0.87
C ILE A 196 17.91 -7.70 0.09
N ARG A 197 19.19 -7.52 -0.26
CA ARG A 197 19.63 -6.39 -1.09
C ARG A 197 19.16 -6.51 -2.54
N GLN A 198 19.27 -7.70 -3.13
CA GLN A 198 18.77 -7.97 -4.47
C GLN A 198 17.26 -7.75 -4.53
N ALA A 199 16.51 -8.24 -3.54
CA ALA A 199 15.08 -8.00 -3.43
C ALA A 199 14.70 -6.51 -3.44
N GLY A 200 15.49 -5.68 -2.74
CA GLY A 200 15.42 -4.23 -2.82
C GLY A 200 15.56 -3.69 -4.25
N GLY A 201 16.64 -4.08 -4.92
CA GLY A 201 16.94 -3.68 -6.29
C GLY A 201 15.92 -4.20 -7.30
N ASN A 202 15.36 -5.38 -7.09
CA ASN A 202 14.35 -5.96 -7.99
C ASN A 202 13.14 -5.01 -8.14
N VAL A 203 12.74 -4.35 -7.06
CA VAL A 203 11.65 -3.37 -7.08
C VAL A 203 12.13 -2.00 -7.57
N ALA A 204 13.20 -1.47 -6.96
CA ALA A 204 13.67 -0.11 -7.26
C ALA A 204 14.19 0.05 -8.68
N ASP A 205 14.82 -0.99 -9.25
CA ASP A 205 15.36 -1.00 -10.61
C ASP A 205 14.41 -1.72 -11.60
N THR A 206 13.19 -2.08 -11.15
CA THR A 206 12.15 -2.79 -11.93
C THR A 206 12.63 -4.06 -12.64
N VAL A 207 13.46 -4.89 -11.99
CA VAL A 207 14.04 -6.09 -12.61
C VAL A 207 12.94 -7.05 -13.05
N ASN A 208 12.83 -7.30 -14.36
CA ASN A 208 11.78 -8.13 -14.96
C ASN A 208 12.29 -8.96 -16.15
N GLY A 209 11.65 -10.10 -16.41
CA GLY A 209 11.89 -10.94 -17.60
C GLY A 209 11.20 -10.44 -18.87
N CYS A 210 10.46 -9.34 -18.80
CA CYS A 210 9.53 -8.89 -19.82
C CYS A 210 10.10 -7.82 -20.77
N GLY A 211 11.35 -7.42 -20.57
CA GLY A 211 12.01 -6.39 -21.39
C GLY A 211 11.47 -4.98 -21.16
N LEU A 212 10.77 -4.74 -20.05
CA LEU A 212 10.34 -3.41 -19.64
C LEU A 212 11.51 -2.70 -18.96
N GLY A 213 11.65 -1.39 -19.21
CA GLY A 213 12.73 -0.59 -18.66
C GLY A 213 12.35 0.07 -17.33
N ASP A 214 13.38 0.49 -16.60
CA ASP A 214 13.24 1.21 -15.34
C ASP A 214 12.81 2.66 -15.54
N ARG A 215 11.76 3.06 -14.81
CA ARG A 215 11.27 4.44 -14.71
C ARG A 215 11.05 4.88 -13.27
N VAL A 216 11.41 4.07 -12.29
CA VAL A 216 11.20 4.39 -10.87
C VAL A 216 12.37 5.27 -10.41
N PRO A 217 12.15 6.57 -10.13
CA PRO A 217 13.22 7.45 -9.67
C PRO A 217 13.57 7.21 -8.20
N ALA A 218 12.71 6.49 -7.46
CA ALA A 218 12.90 6.18 -6.07
C ALA A 218 13.91 5.05 -5.88
N GLY A 219 14.98 5.32 -5.13
CA GLY A 219 16.03 4.34 -4.87
C GLY A 219 15.79 3.48 -3.62
N VAL A 220 16.70 2.53 -3.39
CA VAL A 220 16.78 1.76 -2.15
C VAL A 220 18.24 1.69 -1.66
N ALA A 221 18.46 1.81 -0.35
CA ALA A 221 19.81 1.83 0.22
C ALA A 221 19.93 1.02 1.51
N TYR A 222 20.77 -0.02 1.48
CA TYR A 222 21.21 -0.74 2.67
C TYR A 222 22.29 0.03 3.42
N LYS A 223 22.02 0.41 4.68
CA LYS A 223 22.95 1.15 5.56
C LYS A 223 23.71 0.26 6.54
N GLY A 224 23.77 -1.03 6.29
CA GLY A 224 24.53 -1.96 7.11
C GLY A 224 23.74 -2.57 8.26
N TYR A 225 24.50 -3.00 9.25
CA TYR A 225 24.02 -3.73 10.41
C TYR A 225 23.22 -2.84 11.38
N THR A 226 22.22 -3.45 12.02
CA THR A 226 21.62 -2.94 13.26
C THR A 226 21.39 -4.07 14.26
N ALA A 227 21.46 -3.77 15.56
CA ALA A 227 21.05 -4.69 16.62
C ALA A 227 19.53 -4.63 16.90
N ARG A 228 18.83 -3.62 16.35
CA ARG A 228 17.37 -3.45 16.49
C ARG A 228 16.62 -4.58 15.78
N GLN A 229 15.46 -4.95 16.28
CA GLN A 229 14.53 -5.80 15.55
C GLN A 229 13.69 -4.94 14.60
N ALA A 230 13.13 -5.55 13.56
CA ALA A 230 11.99 -4.97 12.86
C ALA A 230 10.86 -4.71 13.87
N GLY A 231 10.16 -3.58 13.73
CA GLY A 231 8.99 -3.16 14.51
C GLY A 231 7.74 -4.01 14.25
N VAL A 232 7.90 -5.34 14.20
CA VAL A 232 6.83 -6.32 13.99
C VAL A 232 6.78 -7.23 15.21
N GLY A 233 5.67 -7.30 15.92
CA GLY A 233 5.46 -8.20 17.06
C GLY A 233 4.31 -9.17 16.77
N GLY A 234 4.60 -10.46 16.61
CA GLY A 234 3.54 -11.45 16.38
C GLY A 234 2.77 -11.31 15.05
N GLY A 235 3.16 -10.40 14.15
CA GLY A 235 2.36 -10.03 12.97
C GLY A 235 1.79 -8.61 13.06
N ALA A 236 1.81 -8.01 14.25
CA ALA A 236 1.36 -6.64 14.46
C ALA A 236 2.48 -5.60 14.29
N CYS A 237 2.17 -4.49 13.63
CA CYS A 237 3.06 -3.35 13.50
C CYS A 237 3.16 -2.54 14.79
N ALA A 238 4.39 -2.25 15.22
CA ALA A 238 4.66 -1.32 16.30
C ALA A 238 4.47 0.13 15.83
N THR A 239 4.56 1.09 16.76
CA THR A 239 4.63 2.51 16.40
C THR A 239 5.91 2.81 15.61
N ASP A 240 5.78 3.67 14.58
CA ASP A 240 6.90 4.14 13.75
C ASP A 240 8.02 4.73 14.61
N ASP A 241 9.20 4.10 14.61
CA ASP A 241 10.40 4.58 15.29
C ASP A 241 11.36 5.34 14.35
N GLY A 242 10.95 5.54 13.09
CA GLY A 242 11.72 6.20 12.03
C GLY A 242 12.84 5.34 11.46
N LEU A 243 12.94 4.05 11.83
CA LEU A 243 13.91 3.12 11.28
C LEU A 243 13.21 2.09 10.39
N SER A 244 13.87 1.75 9.29
CA SER A 244 13.46 0.62 8.45
C SER A 244 14.42 -0.53 8.71
N VAL A 245 13.92 -1.63 9.26
CA VAL A 245 14.72 -2.78 9.67
C VAL A 245 14.15 -4.07 9.09
N VAL A 246 15.03 -4.85 8.46
CA VAL A 246 14.74 -6.25 8.15
C VAL A 246 15.35 -7.13 9.23
N SER A 247 14.55 -8.01 9.85
CA SER A 247 15.04 -9.00 10.80
C SER A 247 14.36 -10.36 10.63
N PHE A 248 14.95 -11.39 11.21
CA PHE A 248 14.39 -12.73 11.23
C PHE A 248 13.91 -13.07 12.65
N GLY A 249 12.67 -13.50 12.80
CA GLY A 249 12.08 -13.75 14.11
C GLY A 249 10.95 -14.76 14.08
N SER A 250 10.21 -14.84 15.18
CA SER A 250 8.91 -15.49 15.23
C SER A 250 7.83 -14.51 14.73
N LEU A 251 6.85 -15.05 14.01
CA LEU A 251 5.55 -14.43 13.80
C LEU A 251 4.52 -15.28 14.56
N SER A 252 3.40 -14.69 14.99
CA SER A 252 2.30 -15.49 15.56
C SER A 252 1.67 -16.30 14.44
N ASN A 253 0.99 -17.39 14.79
CA ASN A 253 0.26 -18.28 13.89
C ASN A 253 1.14 -19.10 12.92
N PRO A 254 1.00 -20.45 12.92
CA PRO A 254 1.55 -21.29 11.87
C PRO A 254 0.98 -20.87 10.52
N GLY A 255 1.83 -20.76 9.49
CA GLY A 255 1.42 -20.26 8.18
C GLY A 255 2.17 -19.01 7.76
N ASN A 256 2.54 -18.14 8.70
CA ASN A 256 3.09 -16.82 8.40
C ASN A 256 4.57 -16.89 7.99
N LEU A 257 4.86 -16.51 6.75
CA LEU A 257 6.19 -16.50 6.15
C LEU A 257 6.94 -15.20 6.44
N ALA A 258 6.27 -14.08 6.24
CA ALA A 258 6.81 -12.75 6.46
C ALA A 258 5.71 -11.81 6.96
N ALA A 259 6.11 -10.65 7.42
CA ALA A 259 5.21 -9.56 7.75
C ALA A 259 5.92 -8.25 7.48
N THR A 260 5.20 -7.31 6.87
CA THR A 260 5.72 -6.00 6.48
C THR A 260 4.85 -4.90 7.06
N CYS A 261 5.52 -3.91 7.66
CA CYS A 261 4.90 -2.68 8.14
C CYS A 261 5.42 -1.53 7.29
N VAL A 262 4.52 -0.79 6.66
CA VAL A 262 4.83 0.42 5.90
C VAL A 262 4.22 1.61 6.63
N HIS A 263 5.06 2.38 7.31
CA HIS A 263 4.62 3.59 7.99
C HIS A 263 4.65 4.76 7.02
N THR A 264 3.62 5.60 7.11
CA THR A 264 3.43 6.72 6.22
C THR A 264 3.12 8.00 6.98
N ARG A 265 3.32 9.12 6.28
CA ARG A 265 2.79 10.43 6.68
C ARG A 265 2.03 11.04 5.51
N THR A 266 1.07 11.91 5.81
CA THR A 266 0.39 12.70 4.80
C THR A 266 1.41 13.41 3.89
N GLY A 267 1.30 13.19 2.59
CA GLY A 267 2.12 13.85 1.58
C GLY A 267 1.38 14.98 0.86
N ALA A 268 2.14 15.83 0.17
CA ALA A 268 1.60 16.98 -0.56
C ALA A 268 1.17 16.66 -2.00
N SER A 269 1.53 15.48 -2.52
CA SER A 269 1.43 15.13 -3.95
C SER A 269 0.31 14.15 -4.29
N GLY A 270 -0.71 14.04 -3.42
CA GLY A 270 -1.81 13.09 -3.58
C GLY A 270 -1.44 11.64 -3.20
N TYR A 271 -0.18 11.40 -2.82
CA TYR A 271 0.27 10.18 -2.17
C TYR A 271 0.80 10.51 -0.79
N ASP A 272 0.59 9.59 0.14
CA ASP A 272 1.32 9.56 1.40
C ASP A 272 2.79 9.18 1.16
N VAL A 273 3.65 9.63 2.06
CA VAL A 273 5.09 9.41 1.98
C VAL A 273 5.49 8.34 2.96
N VAL A 274 6.18 7.31 2.48
CA VAL A 274 6.77 6.27 3.32
C VAL A 274 7.83 6.89 4.24
N THR A 275 7.64 6.78 5.55
CA THR A 275 8.59 7.26 6.58
C THR A 275 9.53 6.16 7.01
N SER A 276 9.03 4.93 7.12
CA SER A 276 9.80 3.74 7.43
C SER A 276 9.10 2.50 6.90
N SER A 277 9.85 1.42 6.71
CA SER A 277 9.28 0.11 6.47
C SER A 277 10.09 -0.99 7.14
N ASP A 278 9.43 -1.73 8.00
CA ASP A 278 9.97 -2.87 8.71
C ASP A 278 9.51 -4.16 8.07
N ALA A 279 10.37 -5.16 8.03
CA ALA A 279 10.02 -6.49 7.55
C ALA A 279 10.58 -7.56 8.49
N LYS A 280 9.73 -8.51 8.88
CA LYS A 280 10.11 -9.65 9.70
C LYS A 280 9.88 -10.95 8.94
N ILE A 281 10.95 -11.72 8.79
CA ILE A 281 10.93 -13.02 8.12
C ILE A 281 10.83 -14.12 9.19
N ASN A 282 9.87 -15.04 9.06
CA ASN A 282 9.65 -16.10 10.05
C ASN A 282 10.72 -17.19 9.94
N LYS A 283 11.64 -17.22 10.91
CA LYS A 283 12.68 -18.24 11.00
C LYS A 283 12.38 -19.36 11.99
N THR A 284 11.29 -19.24 12.73
CA THR A 284 10.95 -20.19 13.78
C THR A 284 10.26 -21.40 13.17
N ASP A 285 9.34 -21.15 12.23
CA ASP A 285 8.49 -22.21 11.66
C ASP A 285 8.97 -22.66 10.28
N TYR A 286 9.81 -21.86 9.62
CA TYR A 286 10.22 -22.09 8.24
C TYR A 286 11.74 -22.12 8.06
N HIS A 287 12.13 -22.93 7.09
CA HIS A 287 13.49 -22.97 6.57
C HIS A 287 13.63 -22.12 5.32
N TRP A 288 14.81 -21.55 5.14
CA TRP A 288 15.09 -20.55 4.13
C TRP A 288 16.21 -20.99 3.20
N THR A 289 16.17 -20.47 1.98
CA THR A 289 17.22 -20.65 0.98
C THR A 289 17.50 -19.32 0.28
N THR A 290 18.68 -19.23 -0.31
CA THR A 290 19.04 -18.21 -1.30
C THR A 290 19.36 -18.83 -2.66
N GLU A 291 19.22 -20.15 -2.76
CA GLU A 291 19.50 -20.98 -3.94
C GLU A 291 18.29 -21.90 -4.20
N PRO A 292 17.10 -21.34 -4.49
CA PRO A 292 15.87 -22.12 -4.63
C PRO A 292 15.92 -23.12 -5.79
N ASN A 293 16.70 -22.81 -6.83
CA ASN A 293 16.86 -23.66 -8.02
C ASN A 293 17.92 -24.77 -7.84
N ASP A 294 18.59 -24.88 -6.69
CA ASP A 294 19.45 -26.04 -6.41
C ASP A 294 18.58 -27.31 -6.36
N ARG A 295 18.99 -28.36 -7.07
CA ARG A 295 18.29 -29.66 -7.11
C ARG A 295 18.09 -30.31 -5.74
N ARG A 296 18.85 -29.88 -4.73
CA ARG A 296 18.78 -30.34 -3.32
C ARG A 296 17.89 -29.44 -2.46
N CYS A 297 17.34 -28.36 -3.00
CA CYS A 297 16.36 -27.57 -2.29
C CYS A 297 15.10 -28.41 -2.06
N SER A 298 14.64 -28.45 -0.81
CA SER A 298 13.38 -29.09 -0.45
C SER A 298 12.79 -28.37 0.76
N ARG A 299 11.52 -27.97 0.67
CA ARG A 299 10.76 -27.34 1.77
C ARG A 299 11.47 -26.11 2.37
N ARG A 300 12.08 -25.28 1.52
CA ARG A 300 12.71 -24.01 1.91
C ARG A 300 12.14 -22.87 1.10
N TRP A 301 11.82 -21.76 1.76
CA TRP A 301 11.32 -20.56 1.12
C TRP A 301 12.46 -19.66 0.67
N ASP A 302 12.29 -19.00 -0.46
CA ASP A 302 13.31 -18.13 -1.01
C ASP A 302 13.29 -16.76 -0.34
N ILE A 303 14.41 -16.35 0.26
CA ILE A 303 14.50 -15.05 0.93
C ILE A 303 14.34 -13.89 -0.05
N GLU A 304 14.89 -14.03 -1.25
CA GLU A 304 14.88 -12.96 -2.25
C GLU A 304 13.47 -12.74 -2.81
N GLY A 305 12.80 -13.80 -3.27
CA GLY A 305 11.43 -13.71 -3.78
C GLY A 305 10.44 -13.16 -2.75
N VAL A 306 10.43 -13.70 -1.53
CA VAL A 306 9.59 -13.18 -0.44
C VAL A 306 9.88 -11.70 -0.19
N MET A 307 11.15 -11.31 -0.06
CA MET A 307 11.46 -9.91 0.20
C MET A 307 11.22 -8.99 -0.99
N THR A 308 11.17 -9.50 -2.23
CA THR A 308 10.79 -8.70 -3.40
C THR A 308 9.30 -8.36 -3.32
N HIS A 309 8.45 -9.33 -2.98
CA HIS A 309 7.03 -9.11 -2.68
C HIS A 309 6.85 -8.05 -1.57
N GLU A 310 7.48 -8.27 -0.41
CA GLU A 310 7.41 -7.32 0.72
C GLU A 310 7.89 -5.92 0.35
N ARG A 311 8.94 -5.83 -0.49
CA ARG A 311 9.46 -4.55 -0.94
C ARG A 311 8.51 -3.87 -1.93
N GLY A 312 7.72 -4.63 -2.69
CA GLY A 312 6.66 -4.09 -3.53
C GLY A 312 5.68 -3.24 -2.73
N HIS A 313 5.23 -3.73 -1.57
CA HIS A 313 4.40 -2.96 -0.64
C HIS A 313 5.08 -1.70 -0.12
N THR A 314 6.38 -1.78 0.21
CA THR A 314 7.16 -0.58 0.59
C THR A 314 7.10 0.49 -0.51
N PHE A 315 7.15 0.09 -1.78
CA PHE A 315 7.09 0.99 -2.93
C PHE A 315 5.65 1.32 -3.35
N GLY A 316 4.66 0.81 -2.63
CA GLY A 316 3.24 1.13 -2.77
C GLY A 316 2.49 0.28 -3.78
N LEU A 317 3.01 -0.89 -4.17
CA LEU A 317 2.22 -1.88 -4.90
C LEU A 317 1.25 -2.56 -3.93
N GLY A 318 0.02 -2.81 -4.40
CA GLY A 318 -0.98 -3.62 -3.71
C GLY A 318 -1.06 -5.02 -4.29
N HIS A 319 -1.78 -5.92 -3.60
CA HIS A 319 -2.03 -7.25 -4.15
C HIS A 319 -2.96 -7.23 -5.37
N VAL A 320 -2.73 -8.18 -6.26
CA VAL A 320 -3.68 -8.56 -7.32
C VAL A 320 -4.41 -9.85 -6.92
N ALA A 321 -5.59 -10.11 -7.48
CA ALA A 321 -6.33 -11.32 -7.15
C ALA A 321 -5.58 -12.59 -7.63
N GLU A 322 -5.18 -13.45 -6.70
CA GLU A 322 -4.42 -14.69 -6.99
C GLU A 322 -5.09 -15.59 -8.03
N ALA A 323 -6.42 -15.71 -7.96
CA ALA A 323 -7.19 -16.57 -8.85
C ALA A 323 -7.07 -16.17 -10.33
N ASP A 324 -6.85 -14.88 -10.58
CA ASP A 324 -6.80 -14.30 -11.92
C ASP A 324 -5.34 -14.03 -12.37
N HIS A 325 -4.46 -13.72 -11.42
CA HIS A 325 -3.12 -13.17 -11.65
C HIS A 325 -1.98 -13.91 -10.91
N PRO A 326 -1.93 -15.25 -10.89
CA PRO A 326 -0.99 -16.02 -10.04
C PRO A 326 0.48 -15.93 -10.48
N SER A 327 0.74 -15.31 -11.63
CA SER A 327 2.10 -15.16 -12.20
C SER A 327 2.72 -13.80 -11.91
N LEU A 328 2.02 -12.92 -11.17
CA LEU A 328 2.53 -11.61 -10.77
C LEU A 328 3.16 -11.68 -9.39
N THR A 329 4.19 -10.88 -9.18
CA THR A 329 5.00 -10.88 -7.95
C THR A 329 4.20 -10.38 -6.76
N MET A 330 3.25 -9.48 -7.01
CA MET A 330 2.30 -9.00 -6.01
C MET A 330 1.02 -9.86 -5.94
N GLY A 331 1.03 -11.09 -6.43
CA GLY A 331 0.03 -12.08 -6.02
C GLY A 331 0.16 -12.36 -4.52
N PRO A 332 -0.94 -12.50 -3.76
CA PRO A 332 -0.91 -12.71 -2.31
C PRO A 332 -0.33 -14.07 -1.91
N THR A 333 -0.10 -14.97 -2.87
CA THR A 333 0.52 -16.27 -2.62
C THR A 333 1.89 -16.35 -3.28
N ILE A 334 2.91 -16.74 -2.51
CA ILE A 334 4.19 -17.15 -3.09
C ILE A 334 4.01 -18.51 -3.74
N ASN A 335 4.55 -18.71 -4.96
CA ASN A 335 4.41 -19.94 -5.76
C ASN A 335 5.04 -21.23 -5.18
N GLY A 336 5.31 -21.24 -3.87
CA GLY A 336 5.70 -22.40 -3.08
C GLY A 336 7.15 -22.36 -2.61
N ALA A 337 7.57 -23.46 -1.99
CA ALA A 337 8.95 -23.64 -1.56
C ALA A 337 9.87 -24.03 -2.73
N CYS A 338 11.14 -23.60 -2.66
CA CYS A 338 12.19 -23.92 -3.63
C CYS A 338 11.89 -23.48 -5.06
N GLN A 339 11.35 -22.28 -5.20
CA GLN A 339 11.16 -21.60 -6.49
C GLN A 339 11.67 -20.15 -6.40
N ALA A 340 11.76 -19.49 -7.55
CA ALA A 340 12.32 -18.15 -7.69
C ALA A 340 11.44 -17.17 -8.49
N SER A 341 10.15 -17.46 -8.74
CA SER A 341 9.28 -16.64 -9.58
C SER A 341 9.14 -15.22 -9.07
N GLU A 342 9.10 -15.00 -7.75
CA GLU A 342 8.92 -13.66 -7.19
C GLU A 342 10.22 -12.85 -7.15
N ARG A 343 11.35 -13.40 -7.64
CA ARG A 343 12.61 -12.62 -7.74
C ARG A 343 12.55 -11.59 -8.87
N SER A 344 11.75 -11.80 -9.91
CA SER A 344 11.48 -10.79 -10.93
C SER A 344 10.13 -10.15 -10.69
N LEU A 345 9.92 -8.97 -11.27
CA LEU A 345 8.62 -8.35 -11.38
C LEU A 345 7.89 -8.82 -12.63
N GLY A 346 6.60 -9.10 -12.49
CA GLY A 346 5.71 -9.29 -13.62
C GLY A 346 5.41 -8.00 -14.36
N ARG A 347 4.83 -8.12 -15.56
CA ARG A 347 4.48 -6.95 -16.38
C ARG A 347 3.54 -6.01 -15.63
N GLY A 348 2.55 -6.56 -14.95
CA GLY A 348 1.62 -5.83 -14.10
C GLY A 348 2.34 -4.99 -13.03
N ASP A 349 3.22 -5.63 -12.26
CA ASP A 349 3.98 -4.99 -11.18
C ASP A 349 4.79 -3.78 -11.69
N VAL A 350 5.48 -3.94 -12.83
CA VAL A 350 6.23 -2.85 -13.48
C VAL A 350 5.31 -1.72 -13.93
N LEU A 351 4.15 -2.03 -14.51
CA LEU A 351 3.17 -1.00 -14.92
C LEU A 351 2.58 -0.26 -13.71
N GLY A 352 2.37 -0.94 -12.58
CA GLY A 352 1.94 -0.34 -11.33
C GLY A 352 2.96 0.65 -10.80
N LEU A 353 4.25 0.30 -10.84
CA LEU A 353 5.35 1.19 -10.48
C LEU A 353 5.44 2.37 -11.46
N ASP A 354 5.46 2.15 -12.77
CA ASP A 354 5.49 3.20 -13.80
C ASP A 354 4.37 4.23 -13.60
N LYS A 355 3.15 3.78 -13.27
CA LYS A 355 2.02 4.68 -13.03
C LYS A 355 2.18 5.51 -11.76
N LYS A 356 2.78 4.94 -10.71
CA LYS A 356 2.97 5.58 -9.41
C LYS A 356 4.13 6.59 -9.40
N TYR A 357 5.11 6.34 -10.25
CA TYR A 357 6.35 7.10 -10.36
C TYR A 357 6.49 7.74 -11.76
N PRO A 358 5.66 8.73 -12.10
CA PRO A 358 5.65 9.37 -13.42
C PRO A 358 6.84 10.31 -13.66
#